data_AF-A0A4Q3KNX2-F1
#
_entry.id   AF-A0A4Q3KNX2-F1
#
_cell.length_a   1.000
_cell.length_b   1.000
_cell.length_c   1.000
_cell.angle_alpha   90.00
_cell.angle_beta   90.00
_cell.angle_gamma   90.00
#
_symmetry.space_group_name_H-M   'P 1'
#
loop_
_entity.id
_entity.type
_entity.pdbx_description
1 polymer ?
#
loop_
_entity_poly.entity_id
_entity_poly.type
_entity_poly.pdbx_seq_one_letter_code
_entity_poly.pdbx_strand_id
1 'polypeptide(L)'
;MAGNVKNVLLNGLMAASSSLALDANGSLGNSYINISATNAASYGIRTSVGALGDHFRGLCQVGAAGVADCSAPIVSGSGIQTASGAGACLNDPLSSDATINGGQNGADYFVGVVTSDAYNSSQVAGQSGYGSITDWVNFENPYRTWGIYAATMLDASARNACISGTCRIYDWRLSANNNSVRNVLPTKVFSHTFSSGATAIFLGNAVEVLNDGIGNDNGLCEAGEACILSPNIGRYQGHGSLINLGTLAVGAGSATLQAYSVNGG
;
A
#
# COMPACT_ATOMS: atom_id res chain seq x y z
N MET A 1 -22.98 24.67 7.01
CA MET A 1 -22.30 24.03 5.86
C MET A 1 -21.27 23.07 6.44
N ALA A 2 -21.60 21.78 6.52
CA ALA A 2 -20.58 20.78 6.81
C ALA A 2 -19.70 20.72 5.56
N GLY A 3 -18.46 21.21 5.62
CA GLY A 3 -17.54 21.10 4.52
C GLY A 3 -17.32 19.62 4.22
N ASN A 4 -17.47 19.21 2.96
CA ASN A 4 -17.13 17.85 2.54
C ASN A 4 -15.65 17.62 2.86
N VAL A 5 -15.38 16.75 3.84
CA VAL A 5 -14.01 16.36 4.19
C VAL A 5 -13.52 15.45 3.08
N LYS A 6 -12.61 15.97 2.27
CA LYS A 6 -11.91 15.20 1.24
C LYS A 6 -10.72 14.51 1.90
N ASN A 7 -10.70 13.17 1.87
CA ASN A 7 -9.60 12.39 2.42
C ASN A 7 -8.66 11.92 1.30
N VAL A 8 -7.42 11.64 1.66
CA VAL A 8 -6.44 11.03 0.76
C VAL A 8 -5.96 9.71 1.36
N LEU A 9 -6.10 8.62 0.61
CA LEU A 9 -5.46 7.34 0.90
C LEU A 9 -4.32 7.15 -0.09
N LEU A 10 -3.09 7.06 0.42
CA LEU A 10 -1.87 6.94 -0.38
C LEU A 10 -1.17 5.60 -0.10
N ASN A 11 -0.69 4.94 -1.16
CA ASN A 11 0.13 3.72 -1.12
C ASN A 11 -0.53 2.60 -0.30
N GLY A 12 -1.85 2.42 -0.46
CA GLY A 12 -2.62 1.42 0.27
C GLY A 12 -2.50 0.03 -0.34
N LEU A 13 -2.14 -0.97 0.47
CA LEU A 13 -2.19 -2.38 0.11
C LEU A 13 -3.22 -3.08 1.00
N MET A 14 -4.31 -3.53 0.40
CA MET A 14 -5.41 -4.23 1.04
C MET A 14 -5.54 -5.61 0.42
N ALA A 15 -5.37 -6.65 1.23
CA ALA A 15 -5.44 -8.03 0.76
C ALA A 15 -6.18 -8.93 1.76
N ALA A 16 -6.74 -10.03 1.26
CA ALA A 16 -7.37 -11.09 2.06
C ALA A 16 -8.54 -10.63 2.95
N SER A 17 -9.39 -9.70 2.48
CA SER A 17 -10.54 -9.24 3.25
C SER A 17 -11.70 -10.25 3.26
N SER A 18 -12.46 -10.29 4.35
CA SER A 18 -13.63 -11.18 4.51
C SER A 18 -14.82 -10.81 3.63
N SER A 19 -14.81 -9.61 3.04
CA SER A 19 -15.82 -9.17 2.07
C SER A 19 -15.23 -8.24 1.02
N LEU A 20 -14.87 -7.01 1.40
CA LEU A 20 -14.39 -5.97 0.50
C LEU A 20 -12.97 -5.58 0.85
N ALA A 21 -12.06 -5.47 -0.12
CA ALA A 21 -10.72 -4.95 0.18
C ALA A 21 -10.76 -3.42 0.39
N LEU A 22 -11.49 -2.69 -0.45
CA LEU A 22 -11.79 -1.27 -0.29
C LEU A 22 -13.27 -1.00 -0.51
N ASP A 23 -13.92 -0.36 0.45
CA ASP A 23 -15.31 0.09 0.34
C ASP A 23 -15.38 1.62 0.42
N ALA A 24 -15.58 2.23 -0.75
CA ALA A 24 -15.77 3.67 -0.94
C ALA A 24 -17.24 3.96 -1.29
N ASN A 25 -18.16 3.27 -0.62
CA ASN A 25 -19.59 3.48 -0.80
C ASN A 25 -20.04 4.75 -0.06
N GLY A 26 -20.58 5.73 -0.80
CA GLY A 26 -21.09 6.98 -0.23
C GLY A 26 -20.01 7.99 0.16
N SER A 27 -18.75 7.78 -0.23
CA SER A 27 -17.68 8.76 -0.07
C SER A 27 -17.86 9.97 -0.98
N LEU A 28 -17.34 11.13 -0.59
CA LEU A 28 -17.48 12.35 -1.39
C LEU A 28 -16.13 13.04 -1.52
N GLY A 29 -15.56 13.02 -2.72
CA GLY A 29 -14.35 13.79 -3.03
C GLY A 29 -13.05 13.20 -2.48
N ASN A 30 -13.00 11.90 -2.14
CA ASN A 30 -11.78 11.26 -1.65
C ASN A 30 -10.80 11.01 -2.79
N SER A 31 -9.51 11.04 -2.51
CA SER A 31 -8.45 10.65 -3.45
C SER A 31 -7.78 9.36 -3.01
N TYR A 32 -7.64 8.41 -3.94
CA TYR A 32 -7.01 7.12 -3.71
C TYR A 32 -5.82 7.01 -4.66
N ILE A 33 -4.61 6.93 -4.13
CA ILE A 33 -3.38 7.01 -4.91
C ILE A 33 -2.55 5.76 -4.64
N ASN A 34 -2.14 5.05 -5.70
CA ASN A 34 -1.30 3.85 -5.61
C ASN A 34 -1.93 2.77 -4.73
N ILE A 35 -3.07 2.24 -5.16
CA ILE A 35 -3.86 1.29 -4.40
C ILE A 35 -3.65 -0.13 -4.94
N SER A 36 -3.57 -1.11 -4.04
CA SER A 36 -3.73 -2.52 -4.36
C SER A 36 -4.84 -3.12 -3.49
N ALA A 37 -5.82 -3.76 -4.13
CA ALA A 37 -7.01 -4.34 -3.51
C ALA A 37 -7.25 -5.75 -4.07
N THR A 38 -6.72 -6.77 -3.40
CA THR A 38 -6.68 -8.15 -3.91
C THR A 38 -7.24 -9.19 -2.92
N ASN A 39 -7.57 -10.38 -3.40
CA ASN A 39 -7.96 -11.55 -2.57
C ASN A 39 -9.15 -11.28 -1.62
N ALA A 40 -10.04 -10.38 -2.01
CA ALA A 40 -11.27 -10.09 -1.27
C ALA A 40 -12.29 -11.22 -1.45
N ALA A 41 -13.05 -11.58 -0.42
CA ALA A 41 -14.07 -12.63 -0.54
C ALA A 41 -15.21 -12.25 -1.50
N SER A 42 -15.50 -10.96 -1.66
CA SER A 42 -16.55 -10.44 -2.55
C SER A 42 -15.96 -9.55 -3.63
N TYR A 43 -15.65 -8.29 -3.31
CA TYR A 43 -15.17 -7.32 -4.28
C TYR A 43 -13.82 -6.73 -3.89
N GLY A 44 -12.93 -6.50 -4.86
CA GLY A 44 -11.69 -5.77 -4.62
C GLY A 44 -12.00 -4.34 -4.18
N ILE A 45 -12.62 -3.57 -5.07
CA ILE A 45 -13.04 -2.19 -4.80
C ILE A 45 -14.56 -2.08 -5.01
N ARG A 46 -15.25 -1.46 -4.05
CA ARG A 46 -16.66 -1.10 -4.19
C ARG A 46 -16.86 0.41 -4.08
N THR A 47 -17.62 0.98 -5.02
CA THR A 47 -18.14 2.34 -4.98
C THR A 47 -19.66 2.31 -5.20
N SER A 48 -20.37 3.42 -5.02
CA SER A 48 -21.84 3.46 -5.18
C SER A 48 -22.33 4.73 -5.86
N VAL A 49 -23.63 4.81 -6.12
CA VAL A 49 -24.28 5.99 -6.71
C VAL A 49 -24.17 7.26 -5.85
N GLY A 50 -23.79 7.13 -4.57
CA GLY A 50 -23.50 8.25 -3.70
C GLY A 50 -22.02 8.63 -3.65
N ALA A 51 -21.14 7.84 -4.26
CA ALA A 51 -19.72 8.13 -4.32
C ALA A 51 -19.48 9.20 -5.40
N LEU A 52 -19.45 10.49 -5.04
CA LEU A 52 -19.30 11.58 -6.02
C LEU A 52 -17.99 12.33 -5.82
N GLY A 53 -17.23 12.44 -6.91
CA GLY A 53 -15.97 13.17 -6.96
C GLY A 53 -14.79 12.39 -6.38
N ASP A 54 -14.95 11.09 -6.14
CA ASP A 54 -13.84 10.23 -5.77
C ASP A 54 -12.86 10.08 -6.93
N HIS A 55 -11.56 10.10 -6.64
CA HIS A 55 -10.51 10.15 -7.65
C HIS A 55 -9.43 9.10 -7.38
N PHE A 56 -9.36 8.07 -8.22
CA PHE A 56 -8.29 7.09 -8.26
C PHE A 56 -7.17 7.55 -9.20
N ARG A 57 -5.93 7.58 -8.70
CA ARG A 57 -4.73 8.02 -9.45
C ARG A 57 -3.55 7.08 -9.24
N GLY A 58 -2.55 7.22 -10.09
CA GLY A 58 -1.33 6.41 -10.02
C GLY A 58 -1.62 4.95 -10.39
N LEU A 59 -1.02 4.00 -9.70
CA LEU A 59 -1.25 2.58 -9.96
C LEU A 59 -2.46 2.06 -9.17
N CYS A 60 -3.40 1.38 -9.83
CA CYS A 60 -4.53 0.73 -9.17
C CYS A 60 -4.53 -0.76 -9.51
N GLN A 61 -4.25 -1.60 -8.53
CA GLN A 61 -4.12 -3.04 -8.68
C GLN A 61 -5.32 -3.73 -8.07
N VAL A 62 -5.93 -4.62 -8.84
CA VAL A 62 -7.16 -5.31 -8.45
C VAL A 62 -7.11 -6.73 -8.96
N GLY A 63 -7.72 -7.66 -8.23
CA GLY A 63 -7.71 -9.06 -8.66
C GLY A 63 -8.03 -10.06 -7.56
N ALA A 64 -8.25 -11.31 -8.00
CA ALA A 64 -8.52 -12.46 -7.13
C ALA A 64 -9.69 -12.24 -6.16
N ALA A 65 -10.66 -11.39 -6.53
CA ALA A 65 -11.88 -11.20 -5.75
C ALA A 65 -12.88 -12.32 -6.02
N GLY A 66 -13.62 -12.76 -5.00
CA GLY A 66 -14.53 -13.91 -5.11
C GLY A 66 -15.78 -13.68 -5.98
N VAL A 67 -16.18 -12.42 -6.20
CA VAL A 67 -17.30 -12.04 -7.06
C VAL A 67 -16.83 -11.24 -8.27
N ALA A 68 -16.16 -10.11 -8.05
CA ALA A 68 -15.61 -9.26 -9.11
C ALA A 68 -14.53 -8.32 -8.56
N ASP A 69 -13.58 -7.90 -9.39
CA ASP A 69 -12.53 -6.97 -8.97
C ASP A 69 -13.12 -5.61 -8.57
N CYS A 70 -14.14 -5.14 -9.31
CA CYS A 70 -14.88 -3.93 -8.97
C CYS A 70 -16.40 -4.08 -8.98
N SER A 71 -17.04 -3.43 -8.01
CA SER A 71 -18.48 -3.16 -7.99
C SER A 71 -18.73 -1.67 -7.94
N ALA A 72 -19.17 -1.11 -9.06
CA ALA A 72 -19.51 0.30 -9.18
C ALA A 72 -20.67 0.46 -10.16
N PRO A 73 -21.72 1.20 -9.80
CA PRO A 73 -22.74 1.59 -10.77
C PRO A 73 -22.09 2.44 -11.87
N ILE A 74 -22.56 2.29 -13.10
CA ILE A 74 -22.11 3.13 -14.23
C ILE A 74 -22.75 4.51 -14.07
N VAL A 75 -22.23 5.29 -13.15
CA VAL A 75 -22.60 6.68 -12.92
C VAL A 75 -21.35 7.54 -12.96
N SER A 76 -21.51 8.75 -13.46
CA SER A 76 -20.45 9.75 -13.49
C SER A 76 -20.07 10.21 -12.08
N GLY A 77 -18.77 10.25 -11.81
CA GLY A 77 -18.18 10.77 -10.57
C GLY A 77 -17.84 9.71 -9.52
N SER A 78 -18.00 8.40 -9.80
CA SER A 78 -17.72 7.32 -8.85
C SER A 78 -16.23 6.98 -8.69
N GLY A 79 -15.37 7.62 -9.48
CA GLY A 79 -13.94 7.34 -9.56
C GLY A 79 -13.61 6.05 -10.32
N ILE A 80 -14.21 4.93 -9.92
CA ILE A 80 -14.09 3.65 -10.62
C ILE A 80 -15.46 3.15 -11.08
N GLN A 81 -15.48 2.44 -12.21
CA GLN A 81 -16.65 1.82 -12.82
C GLN A 81 -16.41 0.32 -13.05
N THR A 82 -17.48 -0.49 -13.04
CA THR A 82 -17.39 -1.90 -13.45
C THR A 82 -17.42 -2.00 -14.97
N ALA A 83 -16.43 -2.68 -15.56
CA ALA A 83 -16.39 -2.94 -17.00
C ALA A 83 -17.55 -3.86 -17.43
N SER A 84 -18.06 -3.66 -18.66
CA SER A 84 -18.98 -4.61 -19.27
C SER A 84 -18.24 -5.92 -19.59
N GLY A 85 -18.40 -6.93 -18.72
CA GLY A 85 -17.75 -8.25 -18.84
C GLY A 85 -16.75 -8.51 -17.71
N ALA A 86 -16.91 -9.67 -17.05
CA ALA A 86 -16.02 -10.26 -16.05
C ALA A 86 -15.52 -9.34 -14.90
N GLY A 87 -16.26 -8.30 -14.51
CA GLY A 87 -16.03 -7.61 -13.25
C GLY A 87 -14.71 -6.82 -13.15
N ALA A 88 -14.08 -6.52 -14.28
CA ALA A 88 -12.88 -5.70 -14.33
C ALA A 88 -13.18 -4.24 -13.92
N CYS A 89 -12.15 -3.55 -13.44
CA CYS A 89 -12.25 -2.15 -13.05
C CYS A 89 -11.91 -1.23 -14.22
N LEU A 90 -12.65 -0.14 -14.37
CA LEU A 90 -12.34 0.97 -15.28
C LEU A 90 -12.27 2.27 -14.49
N ASN A 91 -11.47 3.22 -14.97
CA ASN A 91 -11.60 4.59 -14.47
C ASN A 91 -12.96 5.13 -14.90
N ASP A 92 -13.60 5.85 -14.00
CA ASP A 92 -14.58 6.84 -14.39
C ASP A 92 -13.86 7.94 -15.19
N PRO A 93 -14.20 8.15 -16.47
CA PRO A 93 -13.46 9.05 -17.35
C PRO A 93 -13.55 10.54 -16.95
N LEU A 94 -14.47 10.90 -16.05
CA LEU A 94 -14.66 12.27 -15.58
C LEU A 94 -13.91 12.56 -14.29
N SER A 95 -13.52 11.52 -13.55
CA SER A 95 -13.03 11.68 -12.17
C SER A 95 -11.78 10.87 -11.83
N SER A 96 -11.30 9.97 -12.69
CA SER A 96 -10.10 9.17 -12.41
C SER A 96 -9.18 8.95 -13.60
N ASP A 97 -7.90 8.79 -13.30
CA ASP A 97 -6.81 8.65 -14.28
C ASP A 97 -5.77 7.60 -13.84
N ALA A 98 -6.18 6.65 -12.99
CA ALA A 98 -5.31 5.57 -12.56
C ALA A 98 -4.91 4.63 -13.71
N THR A 99 -3.71 4.08 -13.67
CA THR A 99 -3.36 2.90 -14.46
C THR A 99 -3.93 1.67 -13.75
N ILE A 100 -4.99 1.07 -14.29
CA ILE A 100 -5.65 -0.09 -13.69
C ILE A 100 -5.01 -1.39 -14.20
N ASN A 101 -4.47 -2.17 -13.29
CA ASN A 101 -3.96 -3.51 -13.54
C ASN A 101 -4.86 -4.55 -12.88
N GLY A 102 -5.72 -5.19 -13.68
CA GLY A 102 -6.60 -6.28 -13.23
C GLY A 102 -5.90 -7.63 -13.12
N GLY A 103 -6.62 -8.64 -12.61
CA GLY A 103 -6.16 -10.03 -12.55
C GLY A 103 -5.00 -10.29 -11.60
N GLN A 104 -4.74 -9.37 -10.67
CA GLN A 104 -3.66 -9.51 -9.70
C GLN A 104 -3.99 -10.56 -8.64
N ASN A 105 -2.99 -11.32 -8.18
CA ASN A 105 -3.13 -12.21 -7.03
C ASN A 105 -2.15 -11.76 -5.94
N GLY A 106 -2.70 -11.33 -4.81
CA GLY A 106 -1.96 -10.90 -3.63
C GLY A 106 -1.23 -12.02 -2.90
N ALA A 107 -1.56 -13.30 -3.14
CA ALA A 107 -0.97 -14.44 -2.45
C ALA A 107 0.57 -14.45 -2.47
N ASP A 108 1.18 -13.91 -3.53
CA ASP A 108 2.64 -13.88 -3.71
C ASP A 108 3.26 -12.51 -3.40
N TYR A 109 2.52 -11.58 -2.79
CA TYR A 109 3.01 -10.21 -2.53
C TYR A 109 4.06 -10.17 -1.43
N PHE A 110 3.96 -11.07 -0.45
CA PHE A 110 4.73 -11.03 0.78
C PHE A 110 5.63 -12.25 0.91
N VAL A 111 6.65 -12.15 1.76
CA VAL A 111 7.50 -13.29 2.14
C VAL A 111 6.67 -14.43 2.72
N GLY A 112 5.66 -14.10 3.54
CA GLY A 112 4.66 -15.09 3.94
C GLY A 112 4.97 -15.80 5.25
N VAL A 113 4.76 -17.11 5.24
CA VAL A 113 4.92 -17.97 6.42
C VAL A 113 6.39 -18.03 6.84
N VAL A 114 6.64 -17.74 8.11
CA VAL A 114 7.98 -17.86 8.71
C VAL A 114 8.15 -19.25 9.30
N THR A 115 9.28 -19.90 9.01
CA THR A 115 9.63 -21.23 9.55
C THR A 115 10.59 -21.16 10.73
N SER A 116 11.21 -20.00 10.99
CA SER A 116 12.01 -19.74 12.18
C SER A 116 12.16 -18.24 12.41
N ASP A 117 12.21 -17.80 13.67
CA ASP A 117 12.57 -16.43 14.05
C ASP A 117 13.63 -16.46 15.16
N ALA A 118 14.79 -15.86 14.92
CA ALA A 118 15.93 -15.94 15.82
C ALA A 118 15.78 -15.11 17.11
N TYR A 119 14.82 -14.18 17.14
CA TYR A 119 14.64 -13.24 18.25
C TYR A 119 13.40 -13.59 19.07
N ASN A 120 12.34 -14.08 18.43
CA ASN A 120 11.14 -14.47 19.13
C ASN A 120 11.37 -15.74 19.95
N SER A 121 11.30 -15.62 21.27
CA SER A 121 11.58 -16.73 22.19
C SER A 121 10.41 -17.72 22.33
N SER A 122 9.21 -17.34 21.92
CA SER A 122 7.99 -18.17 22.04
C SER A 122 7.78 -19.12 20.86
N GLN A 123 8.46 -18.88 19.74
CA GLN A 123 8.28 -19.67 18.53
C GLN A 123 9.05 -20.99 18.59
N VAL A 124 8.43 -22.03 18.03
CA VAL A 124 9.08 -23.28 17.65
C VAL A 124 8.68 -23.56 16.21
N ALA A 125 9.65 -23.50 15.29
CA ALA A 125 9.41 -23.59 13.85
C ALA A 125 8.42 -22.54 13.31
N GLY A 126 8.51 -21.30 13.80
CA GLY A 126 7.70 -20.16 13.37
C GLY A 126 6.26 -20.18 13.87
N GLN A 127 5.94 -21.01 14.87
CA GLN A 127 4.60 -21.15 15.41
C GLN A 127 4.62 -21.39 16.92
N SER A 128 3.49 -21.18 17.59
CA SER A 128 3.32 -21.47 19.01
C SER A 128 1.84 -21.61 19.35
N GLY A 129 1.51 -22.31 20.44
CA GLY A 129 0.14 -22.28 20.98
C GLY A 129 -0.16 -20.91 21.56
N TYR A 130 -1.34 -20.34 21.28
CA TYR A 130 -1.74 -18.99 21.72
C TYR A 130 -1.47 -18.75 23.22
N GLY A 131 -1.87 -19.69 24.08
CA GLY A 131 -1.66 -19.59 25.53
C GLY A 131 -0.21 -19.74 25.99
N SER A 132 0.70 -20.15 25.10
CA SER A 132 2.13 -20.32 25.36
C SER A 132 2.97 -19.15 24.86
N ILE A 133 2.38 -18.18 24.16
CA ILE A 133 3.11 -17.01 23.65
C ILE A 133 3.33 -16.03 24.79
N THR A 134 4.59 -15.89 25.20
CA THR A 134 5.04 -14.87 26.17
C THR A 134 5.75 -13.71 25.48
N ASP A 135 6.19 -13.91 24.23
CA ASP A 135 6.93 -12.94 23.42
C ASP A 135 6.11 -12.50 22.21
N TRP A 136 5.41 -11.39 22.39
CA TRP A 136 4.43 -10.88 21.42
C TRP A 136 5.02 -9.92 20.38
N VAL A 137 6.22 -9.38 20.63
CA VAL A 137 6.73 -8.23 19.88
C VAL A 137 8.22 -8.33 19.50
N ASN A 138 9.00 -9.21 20.10
CA ASN A 138 10.41 -9.37 19.74
C ASN A 138 10.50 -10.29 18.52
N PHE A 139 10.82 -9.72 17.37
CA PHE A 139 10.97 -10.43 16.10
C PHE A 139 12.26 -10.01 15.42
N GLU A 140 12.73 -10.83 14.48
CA GLU A 140 13.94 -10.55 13.70
C GLU A 140 13.84 -9.25 12.86
N ASN A 141 12.62 -8.85 12.50
CA ASN A 141 12.37 -7.60 11.81
C ASN A 141 10.98 -7.02 12.16
N PRO A 142 10.77 -5.69 12.02
CA PRO A 142 9.56 -5.02 12.46
C PRO A 142 8.33 -5.28 11.56
N TYR A 143 8.49 -6.08 10.51
CA TYR A 143 7.42 -6.50 9.61
C TYR A 143 6.96 -7.93 9.90
N ARG A 144 7.38 -8.53 11.02
CA ARG A 144 6.85 -9.82 11.47
C ARG A 144 5.77 -9.64 12.52
N THR A 145 4.75 -10.50 12.46
CA THR A 145 3.66 -10.52 13.44
C THR A 145 3.17 -11.94 13.69
N TRP A 146 2.51 -12.15 14.83
CA TRP A 146 1.68 -13.33 15.04
C TRP A 146 0.36 -13.22 14.25
N GLY A 147 -0.11 -14.34 13.70
CA GLY A 147 -1.41 -14.48 13.05
C GLY A 147 -1.98 -15.89 13.29
N ILE A 148 -3.23 -16.11 12.86
CA ILE A 148 -3.86 -17.44 12.93
C ILE A 148 -3.03 -18.42 12.10
N TYR A 149 -2.87 -19.66 12.56
CA TYR A 149 -2.23 -20.68 11.75
C TYR A 149 -2.97 -20.91 10.43
N ALA A 150 -2.29 -20.66 9.32
CA ALA A 150 -2.73 -21.03 7.98
C ALA A 150 -1.54 -21.51 7.14
N ALA A 151 -1.82 -22.33 6.13
CA ALA A 151 -0.81 -22.91 5.25
C ALA A 151 -0.15 -21.86 4.36
N THR A 152 -0.93 -20.87 3.92
CA THR A 152 -0.46 -19.75 3.11
C THR A 152 -0.83 -18.42 3.76
N MET A 153 -0.05 -17.38 3.46
CA MET A 153 -0.44 -16.02 3.82
C MET A 153 -1.58 -15.56 2.91
N LEU A 154 -2.49 -14.72 3.41
CA LEU A 154 -3.59 -14.11 2.65
C LEU A 154 -4.69 -15.06 2.13
N ASP A 155 -4.76 -16.29 2.62
CA ASP A 155 -5.93 -17.14 2.40
C ASP A 155 -7.07 -16.80 3.39
N ALA A 156 -8.26 -17.36 3.15
CA ALA A 156 -9.42 -17.10 4.01
C ALA A 156 -9.24 -17.64 5.44
N SER A 157 -8.41 -18.67 5.63
CA SER A 157 -8.09 -19.26 6.94
C SER A 157 -7.07 -18.44 7.74
N ALA A 158 -6.29 -17.59 7.07
CA ALA A 158 -5.32 -16.67 7.68
C ALA A 158 -5.96 -15.36 8.21
N ARG A 159 -7.27 -15.16 8.01
CA ARG A 159 -7.99 -13.94 8.41
C ARG A 159 -8.26 -13.91 9.90
N ASN A 160 -8.20 -12.71 10.49
CA ASN A 160 -8.40 -12.38 11.93
C ASN A 160 -7.15 -12.57 12.80
N ALA A 161 -7.27 -12.10 14.04
CA ALA A 161 -6.22 -12.24 15.05
C ALA A 161 -6.17 -13.67 15.60
N CYS A 162 -4.96 -14.15 15.93
CA CYS A 162 -4.82 -15.39 16.69
C CYS A 162 -5.26 -15.14 18.14
N ILE A 163 -6.40 -15.69 18.54
CA ILE A 163 -6.97 -15.56 19.89
C ILE A 163 -7.10 -16.90 20.62
N SER A 164 -6.79 -18.01 19.95
CA SER A 164 -6.81 -19.38 20.47
C SER A 164 -6.04 -20.31 19.52
N GLY A 165 -5.85 -21.57 19.93
CA GLY A 165 -5.22 -22.60 19.07
C GLY A 165 -3.74 -22.34 18.80
N THR A 166 -3.27 -22.68 17.60
CA THR A 166 -1.90 -22.43 17.14
C THR A 166 -1.83 -21.11 16.39
N CYS A 167 -0.88 -20.27 16.76
CA CYS A 167 -0.51 -19.06 16.03
C CYS A 167 0.75 -19.30 15.20
N ARG A 168 0.92 -18.52 14.15
CA ARG A 168 2.06 -18.57 13.24
C ARG A 168 2.63 -17.17 13.03
N ILE A 169 3.94 -17.09 12.84
CA ILE A 169 4.61 -15.84 12.48
C ILE A 169 4.49 -15.65 10.97
N TYR A 170 4.06 -14.46 10.57
CA TYR A 170 4.03 -13.99 9.18
C TYR A 170 5.02 -12.85 8.98
N ASP A 171 5.67 -12.81 7.83
CA ASP A 171 6.57 -11.75 7.39
C ASP A 171 5.93 -10.92 6.28
N TRP A 172 5.61 -9.67 6.62
CA TRP A 172 4.93 -8.68 5.78
C TRP A 172 5.89 -7.86 4.91
N ARG A 173 7.18 -8.20 4.86
CA ARG A 173 8.06 -7.66 3.81
C ARG A 173 7.55 -8.15 2.45
N LEU A 174 7.73 -7.32 1.43
CA LEU A 174 7.38 -7.74 0.07
C LEU A 174 8.29 -8.88 -0.38
N SER A 175 7.73 -9.83 -1.11
CA SER A 175 8.49 -10.93 -1.74
C SER A 175 9.47 -10.36 -2.76
N ALA A 176 10.70 -10.88 -2.78
CA ALA A 176 11.70 -10.58 -3.81
C ALA A 176 11.32 -11.04 -5.23
N ASN A 177 10.23 -11.80 -5.39
CA ASN A 177 9.73 -12.25 -6.69
C ASN A 177 8.50 -11.46 -7.18
N ASN A 178 7.90 -10.60 -6.33
CA ASN A 178 6.72 -9.85 -6.73
C ASN A 178 7.07 -8.53 -7.43
N ASN A 179 6.72 -8.40 -8.70
CA ASN A 179 6.90 -7.15 -9.47
C ASN A 179 5.60 -6.36 -9.65
N SER A 180 4.52 -6.76 -8.98
CA SER A 180 3.25 -6.04 -9.02
C SER A 180 3.24 -4.91 -8.01
N VAL A 181 3.68 -5.14 -6.76
CA VAL A 181 3.67 -4.11 -5.71
C VAL A 181 5.07 -3.58 -5.35
N ARG A 182 6.14 -4.24 -5.83
CA ARG A 182 7.53 -3.83 -5.57
C ARG A 182 8.13 -3.06 -6.72
N ASN A 183 8.79 -1.94 -6.44
CA ASN A 183 9.46 -1.09 -7.43
C ASN A 183 8.56 -0.64 -8.58
N VAL A 184 7.27 -0.41 -8.29
CA VAL A 184 6.27 -0.08 -9.31
C VAL A 184 5.84 1.38 -9.29
N LEU A 185 6.24 2.13 -8.26
CA LEU A 185 5.89 3.53 -8.11
C LEU A 185 7.05 4.41 -8.58
N PRO A 186 7.01 4.94 -9.82
CA PRO A 186 8.04 5.82 -10.30
C PRO A 186 8.02 7.14 -9.52
N THR A 187 9.19 7.74 -9.34
CA THR A 187 9.29 9.10 -8.83
C THR A 187 8.77 10.08 -9.87
N LYS A 188 7.93 11.04 -9.45
CA LYS A 188 7.40 12.11 -10.32
C LYS A 188 7.50 13.44 -9.61
N VAL A 189 7.77 14.51 -10.36
CA VAL A 189 7.76 15.88 -9.83
C VAL A 189 6.30 16.35 -9.69
N PHE A 190 5.95 16.81 -8.50
CA PHE A 190 4.68 17.44 -8.17
C PHE A 190 4.88 18.92 -7.85
N SER A 191 3.86 19.70 -8.13
CA SER A 191 3.77 21.11 -7.72
C SER A 191 2.49 21.29 -6.93
N HIS A 192 2.60 21.86 -5.73
CA HIS A 192 1.46 22.13 -4.86
C HIS A 192 1.49 23.57 -4.35
N THR A 193 0.42 24.31 -4.59
CA THR A 193 0.22 25.65 -4.03
C THR A 193 -0.68 25.56 -2.80
N PHE A 194 -0.12 25.90 -1.63
CA PHE A 194 -0.81 25.92 -0.36
C PHE A 194 -1.82 27.08 -0.29
N SER A 195 -2.72 27.04 0.70
CA SER A 195 -3.71 28.10 0.92
C SER A 195 -3.08 29.47 1.23
N SER A 196 -1.83 29.50 1.70
CA SER A 196 -1.04 30.72 1.88
C SER A 196 -0.56 31.35 0.56
N GLY A 197 -0.71 30.64 -0.56
CA GLY A 197 -0.16 31.03 -1.87
C GLY A 197 1.27 30.55 -2.11
N ALA A 198 1.96 30.02 -1.09
CA ALA A 198 3.27 29.40 -1.27
C ALA A 198 3.17 28.16 -2.16
N THR A 199 4.17 27.91 -3.01
CA THR A 199 4.21 26.72 -3.87
C THR A 199 5.43 25.87 -3.52
N ALA A 200 5.21 24.58 -3.27
CA ALA A 200 6.26 23.57 -3.15
C ALA A 200 6.38 22.77 -4.44
N ILE A 201 7.61 22.45 -4.84
CA ILE A 201 7.90 21.53 -5.94
C ILE A 201 8.74 20.39 -5.39
N PHE A 202 8.18 19.18 -5.40
CA PHE A 202 8.75 18.04 -4.71
C PHE A 202 8.64 16.74 -5.52
N LEU A 203 9.45 15.75 -5.17
CA LEU A 203 9.38 14.40 -5.70
C LEU A 203 8.34 13.59 -4.94
N GLY A 204 7.35 13.05 -5.64
CA GLY A 204 6.42 12.08 -5.08
C GLY A 204 7.01 10.68 -5.10
N ASN A 205 6.50 9.82 -4.20
CA ASN A 205 7.09 8.52 -3.89
C ASN A 205 8.54 8.64 -3.39
N ALA A 206 8.84 9.75 -2.72
CA ALA A 206 10.08 10.00 -1.99
C ALA A 206 9.72 10.83 -0.75
N VAL A 207 10.52 10.68 0.30
CA VAL A 207 10.40 11.45 1.55
C VAL A 207 11.76 12.04 1.88
N GLU A 208 11.77 13.27 2.38
CA GLU A 208 12.98 13.90 2.92
C GLU A 208 13.58 13.07 4.07
N VAL A 209 14.90 13.02 4.15
CA VAL A 209 15.61 12.45 5.31
C VAL A 209 15.52 13.45 6.46
N LEU A 210 14.69 13.15 7.46
CA LEU A 210 14.48 14.07 8.57
C LEU A 210 15.68 14.14 9.53
N ASN A 211 16.01 15.36 9.98
CA ASN A 211 17.04 15.74 10.95
C ASN A 211 18.48 15.42 10.52
N ASP A 212 18.79 15.47 9.22
CA ASP A 212 20.17 15.31 8.71
C ASP A 212 20.90 16.65 8.53
N GLY A 213 20.21 17.78 8.76
CA GLY A 213 20.75 19.13 8.62
C GLY A 213 20.72 19.67 7.18
N ILE A 214 20.03 18.99 6.26
CA ILE A 214 19.80 19.40 4.88
C ILE A 214 18.29 19.62 4.69
N GLY A 215 17.91 20.67 3.98
CA GLY A 215 16.49 20.93 3.71
C GLY A 215 15.77 21.63 4.86
N ASN A 216 14.49 21.33 5.01
CA ASN A 216 13.60 22.01 5.94
C ASN A 216 12.82 21.06 6.88
N ASP A 217 13.08 19.76 6.77
CA ASP A 217 12.49 18.67 7.58
C ASP A 217 10.95 18.64 7.53
N ASN A 218 10.35 19.06 6.42
CA ASN A 218 8.90 19.05 6.23
C ASN A 218 8.39 17.71 5.66
N GLY A 219 9.29 16.82 5.24
CA GLY A 219 8.98 15.48 4.73
C GLY A 219 8.68 15.42 3.23
N LEU A 220 8.58 16.55 2.54
CA LEU A 220 8.52 16.62 1.08
C LEU A 220 9.94 16.58 0.54
N CYS A 221 10.19 15.80 -0.51
CA CYS A 221 11.50 15.74 -1.13
C CYS A 221 11.68 16.89 -2.16
N GLU A 222 12.26 18.01 -1.76
CA GLU A 222 12.43 19.24 -2.54
C GLU A 222 13.86 19.41 -3.10
N ALA A 223 14.07 20.49 -3.85
CA ALA A 223 15.38 20.79 -4.43
C ALA A 223 16.42 21.13 -3.35
N GLY A 224 17.59 20.49 -3.43
CA GLY A 224 18.69 20.66 -2.48
C GLY A 224 18.68 19.67 -1.32
N GLU A 225 17.71 18.74 -1.27
CA GLU A 225 17.50 17.83 -0.13
C GLU A 225 18.03 16.42 -0.37
N ALA A 226 18.22 15.67 0.72
CA ALA A 226 18.43 14.23 0.68
C ALA A 226 17.10 13.52 0.90
N CYS A 227 16.79 12.52 0.07
CA CYS A 227 15.50 11.86 0.09
C CYS A 227 15.60 10.35 -0.02
N ILE A 228 14.69 9.66 0.66
CA ILE A 228 14.52 8.20 0.59
C ILE A 228 13.38 7.88 -0.36
N LEU A 229 13.64 7.03 -1.35
CA LEU A 229 12.61 6.52 -2.25
C LEU A 229 11.61 5.61 -1.53
N SER A 230 10.34 5.74 -1.90
CA SER A 230 9.26 4.83 -1.51
C SER A 230 8.64 4.17 -2.75
N PRO A 231 9.35 3.24 -3.41
CA PRO A 231 9.00 2.76 -4.74
C PRO A 231 7.94 1.63 -4.73
N ASN A 232 7.49 1.20 -3.56
CA ASN A 232 6.56 0.08 -3.39
C ASN A 232 5.16 0.55 -3.02
N ILE A 233 4.13 -0.23 -3.38
CA ILE A 233 2.79 -0.09 -2.79
C ILE A 233 2.78 -0.74 -1.40
N GLY A 234 2.22 -0.05 -0.41
CA GLY A 234 2.12 -0.52 0.97
C GLY A 234 3.17 0.09 1.90
N ARG A 235 3.24 -0.43 3.12
CA ARG A 235 4.12 0.12 4.18
C ARG A 235 5.60 -0.22 3.97
N TYR A 236 5.91 -1.39 3.42
CA TYR A 236 7.29 -1.84 3.25
C TYR A 236 7.94 -1.12 2.07
N GLN A 237 8.96 -0.30 2.33
CA GLN A 237 9.72 0.45 1.32
C GLN A 237 11.17 -0.04 1.15
N GLY A 238 11.51 -1.15 1.81
CA GLY A 238 12.87 -1.68 1.91
C GLY A 238 13.40 -1.66 3.35
N HIS A 239 14.62 -2.17 3.51
CA HIS A 239 15.37 -2.21 4.78
C HIS A 239 16.88 -2.36 4.55
N GLY A 240 17.66 -2.25 5.62
CA GLY A 240 19.13 -2.26 5.55
C GLY A 240 19.70 -0.84 5.49
N SER A 241 20.95 -0.72 5.05
CA SER A 241 21.62 0.58 4.93
C SER A 241 21.03 1.39 3.78
N LEU A 242 21.05 2.72 3.90
CA LEU A 242 20.72 3.59 2.78
C LEU A 242 21.90 3.65 1.80
N ILE A 243 21.59 3.52 0.51
CA ILE A 243 22.53 3.63 -0.60
C ILE A 243 22.17 4.84 -1.45
N ASN A 244 23.19 5.58 -1.90
CA ASN A 244 23.01 6.74 -2.76
C ASN A 244 22.77 6.28 -4.21
N LEU A 245 21.69 6.77 -4.82
CA LEU A 245 21.27 6.46 -6.20
C LEU A 245 21.59 7.59 -7.19
N GLY A 246 22.22 8.68 -6.72
CA GLY A 246 22.54 9.87 -7.50
C GLY A 246 21.56 11.01 -7.21
N THR A 247 21.42 11.92 -8.18
CA THR A 247 20.56 13.10 -8.06
C THR A 247 19.44 13.08 -9.10
N LEU A 248 18.24 13.53 -8.73
CA LEU A 248 17.11 13.70 -9.65
C LEU A 248 16.66 15.16 -9.68
N ALA A 249 16.35 15.67 -10.87
CA ALA A 249 15.88 17.04 -11.04
C ALA A 249 14.49 17.24 -10.38
N VAL A 250 14.34 18.34 -9.64
CA VAL A 250 13.09 18.75 -8.99
C VAL A 250 13.07 20.27 -8.89
N GLY A 251 11.98 20.89 -9.36
CA GLY A 251 11.89 22.36 -9.44
C GLY A 251 13.04 22.98 -10.22
N ALA A 252 13.72 23.95 -9.62
CA ALA A 252 14.87 24.64 -10.21
C ALA A 252 16.24 24.00 -9.86
N GLY A 253 16.26 22.85 -9.18
CA GLY A 253 17.47 22.18 -8.73
C GLY A 253 17.37 20.66 -8.81
N SER A 254 18.06 19.97 -7.89
CA SER A 254 18.03 18.51 -7.78
C SER A 254 17.99 18.06 -6.32
N ALA A 255 17.43 16.89 -6.09
CA ALA A 255 17.47 16.19 -4.81
C ALA A 255 18.44 15.00 -4.90
N THR A 256 19.14 14.69 -3.82
CA THR A 256 19.93 13.46 -3.69
C THR A 256 18.99 12.32 -3.33
N LEU A 257 18.94 11.29 -4.18
CA LEU A 257 18.09 10.13 -3.95
C LEU A 257 18.87 9.01 -3.26
N GLN A 258 18.22 8.42 -2.27
CA GLN A 258 18.68 7.25 -1.55
C GLN A 258 17.60 6.17 -1.60
N ALA A 259 18.02 4.91 -1.44
CA ALA A 259 17.10 3.80 -1.21
C ALA A 259 17.70 2.85 -0.20
N TYR A 260 16.85 2.00 0.37
CA TYR A 260 17.32 0.89 1.18
C TYR A 260 18.10 -0.12 0.32
N SER A 261 19.20 -0.64 0.86
CA SER A 261 20.08 -1.60 0.20
C SER A 261 19.38 -2.93 -0.10
N VAL A 262 18.29 -3.23 0.62
CA VAL A 262 17.47 -4.43 0.40
C VAL A 262 16.01 -4.01 0.21
N ASN A 263 15.45 -4.33 -0.94
CA ASN A 263 14.03 -4.17 -1.24
C ASN A 263 13.41 -5.50 -1.65
N GLY A 264 12.81 -6.19 -0.68
CA GLY A 264 12.30 -7.54 -0.80
C GLY A 264 12.93 -8.46 0.24
N GLY A 265 12.25 -9.56 0.57
CA GLY A 265 12.76 -10.63 1.42
C GLY A 265 12.53 -12.00 0.81
#